data_AF-A0A498HBU0-F1
#
_entry.id   AF-A0A498HBU0-F1
#
_cell.length_a   1.000
_cell.length_b   1.000
_cell.length_c   1.000
_cell.angle_alpha   90.00
_cell.angle_beta   90.00
_cell.angle_gamma   90.00
#
_symmetry.space_group_name_H-M   'P 1'
#
loop_
_entity.id
_entity.type
_entity.pdbx_description
1 polymer ?
#
loop_
_entity_poly.entity_id
_entity_poly.type
_entity_poly.pdbx_seq_one_letter_code
_entity_poly.pdbx_strand_id
1 'polypeptide(L)'
;MGHSQQPKRRVAFLLIDGVGDVSIPRFGFKTPLQAAKVPNLDAIASAGVNGLMDPVEVGLGCGSDTAHLSLLGYDPRVYYRGRGAFESMGAGLAMSPGDIAFKSNFATLDEKTGIVISRRADRHFEEEGPILCAALDGMKLPSYPEYEVRVRYATEHRCGVVVKGPKLSGNISGTDPLKDNRLLLQAEALDGTDEARHTAKVVNELSKEISRILVAHPLNAKRAAEGKSIANLVLLRGCGIRIEVPPFEKKHGLRPCMVAPTKIIAGLGLSLGIDILEAPGATGDYRTLLTSKATAIAKALSAPLQSCPNVFVPGEDEHKPGQPDGYDFGFLHVKAIDDAGHDKATLFKVKAMEAVDRAIGQLARLLWEVESTGNFEYFLCITGDHSTPVEYGDHSFEPVPFTICSLKDFVGVIGAETILGSSLDPFPLPTVKDGEQLTEDVKMEQGEGIKQPQAYSGDSVFEFSEIAAARGCLGRFPGGEMMGVIKNLNLKAPCVVYESKSQYTMYVTRPFSTLSIHPPDAITDEDEEAHDASCWGSCKRRKVLKLPSPQDKILTIVYTSEFQEATKFKVWFVPALEQWWEEIYSCGKVNHEGNVVNVSVDVQREVALVSPCKP
;
A
#
# COMPACT_ATOMS: atom_id res chain seq x y z
N MET A 1 10.43 41.71 -18.59
CA MET A 1 10.82 41.10 -17.30
C MET A 1 10.10 39.78 -17.22
N GLY A 2 10.79 38.66 -17.48
CA GLY A 2 10.17 37.34 -17.46
C GLY A 2 9.85 36.96 -16.02
N HIS A 3 8.59 36.62 -15.73
CA HIS A 3 8.26 35.95 -14.48
C HIS A 3 9.05 34.65 -14.41
N SER A 4 9.95 34.51 -13.43
CA SER A 4 10.54 33.21 -13.11
C SER A 4 9.40 32.25 -12.81
N GLN A 5 9.11 31.30 -13.71
CA GLN A 5 8.14 30.26 -13.45
C GLN A 5 8.59 29.51 -12.19
N GLN A 6 7.69 29.32 -11.23
CA GLN A 6 8.00 28.51 -10.06
C GLN A 6 8.29 27.07 -10.49
N PRO A 7 9.23 26.37 -9.83
CA PRO A 7 9.55 24.99 -10.16
C PRO A 7 8.30 24.12 -10.04
N LYS A 8 8.13 23.19 -10.98
CA LYS A 8 7.02 22.22 -10.94
C LYS A 8 7.29 21.21 -9.83
N ARG A 9 6.33 21.01 -8.95
CA ARG A 9 6.47 20.07 -7.83
C ARG A 9 6.00 18.68 -8.18
N ARG A 10 6.76 17.67 -7.78
CA ARG A 10 6.52 16.27 -8.13
C ARG A 10 6.82 15.34 -6.98
N VAL A 11 6.05 14.27 -6.84
CA VAL A 11 6.21 13.29 -5.76
C VAL A 11 6.70 11.97 -6.34
N ALA A 12 7.82 11.47 -5.82
CA ALA A 12 8.23 10.09 -5.98
C ALA A 12 7.78 9.30 -4.74
N PHE A 13 6.73 8.50 -4.91
CA PHE A 13 6.14 7.69 -3.86
C PHE A 13 6.65 6.26 -3.98
N LEU A 14 7.33 5.76 -2.97
CA LEU A 14 7.85 4.39 -2.90
C LEU A 14 7.05 3.58 -1.89
N LEU A 15 6.39 2.52 -2.36
CA LEU A 15 5.69 1.58 -1.49
C LEU A 15 6.47 0.28 -1.36
N ILE A 16 6.85 -0.04 -0.12
CA ILE A 16 7.50 -1.30 0.24
C ILE A 16 6.40 -2.25 0.74
N ASP A 17 6.01 -3.21 -0.09
CA ASP A 17 4.92 -4.15 0.21
C ASP A 17 5.31 -5.01 1.43
N GLY A 18 4.41 -5.14 2.41
CA GLY A 18 4.66 -5.93 3.62
C GLY A 18 5.81 -5.44 4.49
N VAL A 19 6.13 -4.14 4.45
CA VAL A 19 7.30 -3.54 5.15
C VAL A 19 7.27 -3.79 6.66
N GLY A 20 6.09 -3.72 7.28
CA GLY A 20 5.94 -3.82 8.72
C GLY A 20 6.19 -5.24 9.21
N ASP A 21 6.79 -5.35 10.38
CA ASP A 21 7.10 -6.60 11.04
C ASP A 21 7.00 -6.47 12.57
N VAL A 22 7.31 -7.56 13.27
CA VAL A 22 7.35 -7.59 14.74
C VAL A 22 8.77 -7.77 15.25
N SER A 23 8.98 -7.51 16.54
CA SER A 23 10.26 -7.73 17.21
C SER A 23 10.68 -9.19 17.14
N ILE A 24 11.89 -9.45 16.61
CA ILE A 24 12.42 -10.79 16.42
C ILE A 24 13.50 -11.08 17.49
N PRO A 25 13.34 -12.11 18.35
CA PRO A 25 14.29 -12.41 19.43
C PRO A 25 15.75 -12.58 18.96
N ARG A 26 15.97 -13.28 17.84
CA ARG A 26 17.32 -13.48 17.26
C ARG A 26 17.99 -12.20 16.75
N PHE A 27 17.25 -11.10 16.60
CA PHE A 27 17.79 -9.78 16.26
C PHE A 27 17.93 -8.87 17.48
N GLY A 28 17.92 -9.43 18.70
CA GLY A 28 17.89 -8.65 19.93
C GLY A 28 16.59 -7.85 20.06
N PHE A 29 15.46 -8.47 19.67
CA PHE A 29 14.12 -7.88 19.67
C PHE A 29 13.92 -6.69 18.72
N LYS A 30 14.76 -6.58 17.69
CA LYS A 30 14.57 -5.66 16.56
C LYS A 30 13.65 -6.27 15.49
N THR A 31 12.94 -5.44 14.75
CA THR A 31 12.28 -5.83 13.49
C THR A 31 13.32 -6.02 12.37
N PRO A 32 13.00 -6.68 11.24
CA PRO A 32 13.88 -6.73 10.08
C PRO A 32 14.27 -5.35 9.54
N LEU A 33 13.35 -4.37 9.57
CA LEU A 33 13.64 -3.00 9.16
C LEU A 33 14.67 -2.34 10.09
N GLN A 34 14.52 -2.50 11.42
CA GLN A 34 15.51 -2.03 12.40
C GLN A 34 16.86 -2.76 12.35
N ALA A 35 16.90 -3.97 11.81
CA ALA A 35 18.11 -4.77 11.67
C ALA A 35 18.87 -4.45 10.36
N ALA A 36 18.19 -3.92 9.34
CA ALA A 36 18.78 -3.60 8.05
C ALA A 36 19.62 -2.32 8.10
N LYS A 37 20.71 -2.28 7.32
CA LYS A 37 21.49 -1.06 7.10
C LYS A 37 20.81 -0.19 6.04
N VAL A 38 20.07 0.83 6.46
CA VAL A 38 19.20 1.64 5.60
C VAL A 38 19.47 3.15 5.67
N PRO A 39 20.70 3.60 5.33
CA PRO A 39 21.11 5.00 5.51
C PRO A 39 20.30 6.00 4.66
N ASN A 40 19.76 5.60 3.50
CA ASN A 40 18.94 6.51 2.70
C ASN A 40 17.54 6.67 3.31
N LEU A 41 16.92 5.60 3.79
CA LEU A 41 15.65 5.66 4.51
C LEU A 41 15.78 6.49 5.80
N ASP A 42 16.85 6.27 6.57
CA ASP A 42 17.14 7.06 7.78
C ASP A 42 17.32 8.55 7.46
N ALA A 43 18.00 8.86 6.35
CA ALA A 43 18.19 10.25 5.92
C ALA A 43 16.88 10.92 5.47
N ILE A 44 15.97 10.17 4.84
CA ILE A 44 14.63 10.66 4.48
C ILE A 44 13.83 10.92 5.76
N ALA A 45 13.87 10.02 6.73
CA ALA A 45 13.22 10.21 8.02
C ALA A 45 13.78 11.44 8.76
N SER A 46 15.11 11.60 8.80
CA SER A 46 15.80 12.75 9.41
C SER A 46 15.46 14.10 8.74
N ALA A 47 15.29 14.10 7.42
CA ALA A 47 14.94 15.28 6.64
C ALA A 47 13.42 15.59 6.62
N GLY A 48 12.60 14.62 7.01
CA GLY A 48 11.16 14.58 6.74
C GLY A 48 10.24 14.68 7.93
N VAL A 49 8.95 14.56 7.66
CA VAL A 49 7.93 14.35 8.69
C VAL A 49 7.52 12.89 8.70
N ASN A 50 7.34 12.34 9.90
CA ASN A 50 7.24 10.91 10.14
C ASN A 50 5.96 10.58 10.91
N GLY A 51 5.48 9.35 10.79
CA GLY A 51 4.34 8.84 11.53
C GLY A 51 4.09 7.35 11.32
N LEU A 52 3.08 6.83 12.00
CA LEU A 52 2.53 5.50 11.79
C LEU A 52 1.24 5.58 10.99
N MET A 53 1.09 4.70 10.01
CA MET A 53 -0.11 4.62 9.18
C MET A 53 -0.80 3.27 9.40
N ASP A 54 -2.08 3.28 9.76
CA ASP A 54 -2.94 2.11 9.66
C ASP A 54 -3.50 2.05 8.24
N PRO A 55 -3.17 1.05 7.41
CA PRO A 55 -3.51 1.09 5.99
C PRO A 55 -4.99 1.34 5.67
N VAL A 56 -5.89 0.77 6.48
CA VAL A 56 -7.33 0.97 6.37
C VAL A 56 -7.90 1.51 7.66
N GLU A 57 -7.75 0.78 8.77
CA GLU A 57 -8.14 1.21 10.11
C GLU A 57 -7.35 0.46 11.18
N VAL A 58 -7.35 0.98 12.40
CA VAL A 58 -6.68 0.38 13.55
C VAL A 58 -7.14 -1.06 13.77
N GLY A 59 -6.20 -2.00 13.81
CA GLY A 59 -6.47 -3.40 14.15
C GLY A 59 -7.03 -4.25 13.01
N LEU A 60 -7.15 -3.70 11.78
CA LEU A 60 -7.61 -4.45 10.62
C LEU A 60 -6.44 -4.96 9.77
N GLY A 61 -6.23 -6.28 9.79
CA GLY A 61 -5.40 -6.95 8.80
C GLY A 61 -6.08 -6.88 7.42
N CYS A 62 -5.37 -6.40 6.41
CA CYS A 62 -5.96 -6.11 5.11
C CYS A 62 -5.14 -6.68 3.96
N GLY A 63 -5.78 -6.88 2.82
CA GLY A 63 -5.10 -7.27 1.59
C GLY A 63 -4.53 -6.06 0.86
N SER A 64 -3.52 -6.29 0.01
CA SER A 64 -2.88 -5.23 -0.78
C SER A 64 -3.87 -4.44 -1.64
N ASP A 65 -4.91 -5.09 -2.15
CA ASP A 65 -6.00 -4.45 -2.90
C ASP A 65 -6.76 -3.41 -2.06
N THR A 66 -7.24 -3.80 -0.88
CA THR A 66 -7.97 -2.89 0.02
C THR A 66 -7.06 -1.81 0.60
N ALA A 67 -5.82 -2.15 0.91
CA ALA A 67 -4.82 -1.19 1.38
C ALA A 67 -4.53 -0.13 0.31
N HIS A 68 -4.16 -0.53 -0.91
CA HIS A 68 -3.84 0.42 -1.97
C HIS A 68 -5.02 1.32 -2.35
N LEU A 69 -6.26 0.82 -2.31
CA LEU A 69 -7.45 1.69 -2.47
C LEU A 69 -7.48 2.77 -1.39
N SER A 70 -7.36 2.36 -0.12
CA SER A 70 -7.37 3.28 1.02
C SER A 70 -6.25 4.31 0.92
N LEU A 71 -5.00 3.87 0.73
CA LEU A 71 -3.82 4.72 0.59
C LEU A 71 -3.98 5.75 -0.54
N LEU A 72 -4.55 5.37 -1.68
CA LEU A 72 -4.82 6.27 -2.81
C LEU A 72 -6.07 7.14 -2.60
N GLY A 73 -6.66 7.13 -1.40
CA GLY A 73 -7.76 7.96 -0.95
C GLY A 73 -9.15 7.43 -1.29
N TYR A 74 -9.30 6.17 -1.68
CA TYR A 74 -10.58 5.53 -2.01
C TYR A 74 -10.98 4.57 -0.90
N ASP A 75 -12.07 4.87 -0.18
CA ASP A 75 -12.55 4.00 0.88
C ASP A 75 -12.90 2.60 0.33
N PRO A 76 -12.18 1.54 0.75
CA PRO A 76 -12.45 0.19 0.28
C PRO A 76 -13.85 -0.29 0.66
N ARG A 77 -14.46 0.19 1.75
CA ARG A 77 -15.84 -0.20 2.13
C ARG A 77 -16.87 0.29 1.12
N VAL A 78 -16.58 1.41 0.48
CA VAL A 78 -17.45 2.01 -0.53
C VAL A 78 -17.18 1.42 -1.91
N TYR A 79 -15.90 1.30 -2.30
CA TYR A 79 -15.55 1.05 -3.70
C TYR A 79 -15.06 -0.36 -4.00
N TYR A 80 -14.55 -1.11 -3.02
CA TYR A 80 -14.02 -2.44 -3.30
C TYR A 80 -15.14 -3.39 -3.71
N ARG A 81 -14.93 -4.12 -4.81
CA ARG A 81 -15.91 -5.05 -5.37
C ARG A 81 -15.28 -6.35 -5.87
N GLY A 82 -14.26 -6.84 -5.16
CA GLY A 82 -13.61 -8.12 -5.45
C GLY A 82 -12.35 -8.02 -6.31
N ARG A 83 -11.46 -9.01 -6.18
CA ARG A 83 -10.12 -9.03 -6.79
C ARG A 83 -10.07 -9.32 -8.28
N GLY A 84 -11.04 -10.09 -8.78
CA GLY A 84 -10.97 -10.67 -10.14
C GLY A 84 -10.78 -9.62 -11.24
N ALA A 85 -11.44 -8.46 -11.10
CA ALA A 85 -11.30 -7.35 -12.03
C ALA A 85 -9.87 -6.80 -12.08
N PHE A 86 -9.28 -6.51 -10.91
CA PHE A 86 -7.91 -5.97 -10.84
C PHE A 86 -6.89 -6.95 -11.42
N GLU A 87 -6.95 -8.24 -11.04
CA GLU A 87 -6.02 -9.23 -11.58
C GLU A 87 -6.14 -9.37 -13.11
N SER A 88 -7.38 -9.38 -13.63
CA SER A 88 -7.64 -9.54 -15.06
C SER A 88 -7.19 -8.33 -15.87
N MET A 89 -7.46 -7.11 -15.38
CA MET A 89 -7.00 -5.88 -16.02
C MET A 89 -5.47 -5.79 -16.05
N GLY A 90 -4.79 -6.09 -14.94
CA GLY A 90 -3.34 -6.11 -14.90
C GLY A 90 -2.72 -7.19 -15.78
N ALA A 91 -3.43 -8.31 -16.01
CA ALA A 91 -3.06 -9.35 -16.97
C ALA A 91 -3.29 -8.95 -18.44
N GLY A 92 -3.87 -7.78 -18.70
CA GLY A 92 -4.04 -7.22 -20.04
C GLY A 92 -5.39 -7.50 -20.68
N LEU A 93 -6.41 -7.86 -19.90
CA LEU A 93 -7.78 -7.90 -20.38
C LEU A 93 -8.43 -6.51 -20.25
N ALA A 94 -8.89 -5.97 -21.38
CA ALA A 94 -9.67 -4.74 -21.38
C ALA A 94 -11.06 -5.00 -20.77
N MET A 95 -11.42 -4.21 -19.76
CA MET A 95 -12.70 -4.22 -19.08
C MET A 95 -13.30 -2.82 -19.12
N SER A 96 -14.62 -2.68 -19.02
CA SER A 96 -15.38 -1.43 -18.81
C SER A 96 -16.08 -1.46 -17.44
N PRO A 97 -16.41 -0.30 -16.82
CA PRO A 97 -17.18 -0.30 -15.59
C PRO A 97 -18.46 -1.14 -15.74
N GLY A 98 -18.73 -2.02 -14.78
CA GLY A 98 -19.83 -2.98 -14.86
C GLY A 98 -19.45 -4.38 -15.35
N ASP A 99 -18.33 -4.54 -16.07
CA ASP A 99 -17.82 -5.86 -16.46
C ASP A 99 -17.34 -6.63 -15.24
N ILE A 100 -17.55 -7.95 -15.22
CA ILE A 100 -17.02 -8.84 -14.18
C ILE A 100 -15.83 -9.63 -14.68
N ALA A 101 -14.97 -10.03 -13.76
CA ALA A 101 -13.88 -10.93 -14.04
C ALA A 101 -13.58 -11.88 -12.89
N PHE A 102 -12.90 -12.96 -13.25
CA PHE A 102 -12.51 -14.01 -12.34
C PHE A 102 -11.01 -14.26 -12.45
N LYS A 103 -10.37 -14.37 -11.29
CA LYS A 103 -9.13 -15.13 -11.21
C LYS A 103 -9.49 -16.58 -11.44
N SER A 104 -8.85 -17.24 -12.39
CA SER A 104 -9.30 -18.55 -12.81
C SER A 104 -8.16 -19.54 -12.94
N ASN A 105 -8.47 -20.82 -12.74
CA ASN A 105 -7.50 -21.90 -12.82
C ASN A 105 -7.95 -22.95 -13.82
N PHE A 106 -7.06 -23.36 -14.74
CA PHE A 106 -7.22 -24.61 -15.46
C PHE A 106 -7.17 -25.79 -14.48
N ALA A 107 -8.16 -26.68 -14.59
CA ALA A 107 -8.39 -27.76 -13.64
C ALA A 107 -8.78 -29.06 -14.36
N THR A 108 -8.70 -30.15 -13.62
CA THR A 108 -9.11 -31.49 -14.03
C THR A 108 -10.38 -31.87 -13.29
N LEU A 109 -11.46 -32.04 -14.05
CA LEU A 109 -12.77 -32.50 -13.60
C LEU A 109 -12.98 -33.96 -14.03
N ASP A 110 -13.42 -34.80 -13.11
CA ASP A 110 -14.02 -36.09 -13.45
C ASP A 110 -15.48 -35.86 -13.86
N GLU A 111 -15.77 -35.97 -15.15
CA GLU A 111 -17.11 -35.75 -15.71
C GLU A 111 -18.16 -36.75 -15.20
N LYS A 112 -17.74 -37.96 -14.77
CA LYS A 112 -18.69 -38.98 -14.30
C LYS A 112 -19.17 -38.69 -12.88
N THR A 113 -18.29 -38.16 -12.04
CA THR A 113 -18.57 -37.92 -10.61
C THR A 113 -18.84 -36.45 -10.30
N GLY A 114 -18.46 -35.53 -11.20
CA GLY A 114 -18.50 -34.08 -10.95
C GLY A 114 -17.42 -33.59 -9.99
N ILE A 115 -16.42 -34.43 -9.68
CA ILE A 115 -15.35 -34.13 -8.73
C ILE A 115 -14.20 -33.44 -9.43
N VAL A 116 -13.78 -32.29 -8.91
CA VAL A 116 -12.55 -31.61 -9.29
C VAL A 116 -11.38 -32.38 -8.68
N ILE A 117 -10.72 -33.24 -9.47
CA ILE A 117 -9.58 -34.07 -9.04
C ILE A 117 -8.38 -33.17 -8.74
N SER A 118 -8.11 -32.21 -9.62
CA SER A 118 -7.01 -31.26 -9.46
C SER A 118 -7.48 -29.86 -9.82
N ARG A 119 -7.33 -28.91 -8.90
CA ARG A 119 -7.58 -27.48 -9.15
C ARG A 119 -6.48 -26.79 -9.94
N ARG A 120 -5.40 -27.51 -10.24
CA ARG A 120 -4.23 -27.02 -10.96
C ARG A 120 -3.82 -28.09 -11.96
N ALA A 121 -4.36 -28.01 -13.18
CA ALA A 121 -4.13 -29.04 -14.20
C ALA A 121 -2.64 -29.28 -14.45
N ASP A 122 -1.85 -28.19 -14.52
CA ASP A 122 -0.39 -28.23 -14.59
C ASP A 122 0.21 -26.93 -14.06
N ARG A 123 1.42 -26.99 -13.50
CA ARG A 123 2.17 -25.78 -13.18
C ARG A 123 3.04 -25.30 -14.35
N HIS A 124 3.40 -26.19 -15.26
CA HIS A 124 4.14 -25.84 -16.47
C HIS A 124 3.16 -25.75 -17.65
N PHE A 125 2.41 -24.65 -17.68
CA PHE A 125 1.31 -24.43 -18.62
C PHE A 125 1.55 -23.25 -19.56
N GLU A 126 2.80 -22.79 -19.66
CA GLU A 126 3.21 -21.62 -20.43
C GLU A 126 3.04 -21.83 -21.94
N GLU A 127 3.21 -23.06 -22.43
CA GLU A 127 3.01 -23.40 -23.84
C GLU A 127 1.55 -23.73 -24.15
N GLU A 128 0.91 -24.52 -23.28
CA GLU A 128 -0.43 -25.08 -23.51
C GLU A 128 -1.57 -24.14 -23.09
N GLY A 129 -1.34 -23.33 -22.05
CA GLY A 129 -2.30 -22.37 -21.51
C GLY A 129 -2.74 -21.31 -22.51
N PRO A 130 -1.84 -20.66 -23.27
CA PRO A 130 -2.22 -19.76 -24.35
C PRO A 130 -3.09 -20.42 -25.41
N ILE A 131 -2.82 -21.68 -25.76
CA ILE A 131 -3.60 -22.44 -26.76
C ILE A 131 -5.03 -22.66 -26.26
N LEU A 132 -5.19 -23.11 -25.02
CA LEU A 132 -6.53 -23.30 -24.43
C LEU A 132 -7.27 -21.99 -24.21
N CYS A 133 -6.58 -20.92 -23.81
CA CYS A 133 -7.19 -19.59 -23.70
C CYS A 133 -7.69 -19.11 -25.07
N ALA A 134 -6.91 -19.30 -26.14
CA ALA A 134 -7.32 -18.93 -27.49
C ALA A 134 -8.57 -19.72 -27.96
N ALA A 135 -8.74 -20.97 -27.53
CA ALA A 135 -9.94 -21.75 -27.81
C ALA A 135 -11.18 -21.25 -27.04
N LEU A 136 -11.00 -20.59 -25.90
CA LEU A 136 -12.07 -20.05 -25.05
C LEU A 136 -12.36 -18.57 -25.33
N ASP A 137 -11.39 -17.79 -25.82
CA ASP A 137 -11.53 -16.36 -26.06
C ASP A 137 -12.60 -16.10 -27.13
N GLY A 138 -13.57 -15.25 -26.81
CA GLY A 138 -14.69 -14.94 -27.71
C GLY A 138 -15.77 -16.01 -27.80
N MET A 139 -15.75 -17.04 -26.95
CA MET A 139 -16.78 -18.07 -26.92
C MET A 139 -18.18 -17.48 -26.64
N LYS A 140 -19.21 -18.18 -27.12
CA LYS A 140 -20.61 -17.74 -27.03
C LYS A 140 -21.34 -18.45 -25.90
N LEU A 141 -22.22 -17.71 -25.24
CA LEU A 141 -23.18 -18.23 -24.26
C LEU A 141 -24.55 -18.35 -24.95
N PRO A 142 -25.04 -19.57 -25.25
CA PRO A 142 -26.25 -19.76 -26.06
C PRO A 142 -27.50 -19.04 -25.52
N SER A 143 -27.67 -18.99 -24.20
CA SER A 143 -28.82 -18.33 -23.58
C SER A 143 -28.61 -16.82 -23.40
N TYR A 144 -27.39 -16.34 -23.61
CA TYR A 144 -26.96 -14.96 -23.35
C TYR A 144 -26.10 -14.41 -24.52
N PRO A 145 -26.65 -14.37 -25.75
CA PRO A 145 -25.89 -14.05 -26.96
C PRO A 145 -25.31 -12.62 -27.00
N GLU A 146 -25.86 -11.70 -26.20
CA GLU A 146 -25.38 -10.33 -26.04
C GLU A 146 -24.15 -10.20 -25.14
N TYR A 147 -23.73 -11.27 -24.46
CA TYR A 147 -22.57 -11.26 -23.58
C TYR A 147 -21.30 -11.62 -24.35
N GLU A 148 -20.21 -10.91 -24.03
CA GLU A 148 -18.87 -11.17 -24.55
C GLU A 148 -18.03 -11.83 -23.46
N VAL A 149 -17.34 -12.92 -23.81
CA VAL A 149 -16.39 -13.58 -22.92
C VAL A 149 -14.99 -13.40 -23.47
N ARG A 150 -14.07 -12.93 -22.63
CA ARG A 150 -12.64 -12.82 -22.96
C ARG A 150 -11.81 -13.63 -21.99
N VAL A 151 -10.84 -14.38 -22.52
CA VAL A 151 -9.98 -15.26 -21.74
C VAL A 151 -8.53 -15.02 -22.11
N ARG A 152 -7.69 -14.70 -21.12
CA ARG A 152 -6.25 -14.51 -21.34
C ARG A 152 -5.45 -15.36 -20.38
N TYR A 153 -4.41 -15.99 -20.93
CA TYR A 153 -3.46 -16.73 -20.15
C TYR A 153 -2.74 -15.81 -19.16
N ALA A 154 -2.49 -16.29 -17.95
CA ALA A 154 -1.68 -15.58 -16.97
C ALA A 154 -0.33 -16.29 -16.77
N THR A 155 -0.19 -17.13 -15.75
CA THR A 155 1.06 -17.84 -15.42
C THR A 155 0.72 -19.17 -14.76
N GLU A 156 1.54 -20.20 -15.00
CA GLU A 156 1.22 -21.58 -14.60
C GLU A 156 -0.21 -21.95 -15.06
N HIS A 157 -0.99 -22.65 -14.24
CA HIS A 157 -2.41 -22.98 -14.43
C HIS A 157 -3.38 -21.78 -14.47
N ARG A 158 -2.93 -20.54 -14.26
CA ARG A 158 -3.82 -19.39 -14.06
C ARG A 158 -4.24 -18.74 -15.38
N CYS A 159 -5.47 -18.27 -15.45
CA CYS A 159 -5.99 -17.40 -16.50
C CYS A 159 -6.94 -16.35 -15.92
N GLY A 160 -7.13 -15.26 -16.66
CA GLY A 160 -8.20 -14.29 -16.41
C GLY A 160 -9.39 -14.60 -17.30
N VAL A 161 -10.60 -14.53 -16.74
CA VAL A 161 -11.86 -14.66 -17.49
C VAL A 161 -12.68 -13.41 -17.24
N VAL A 162 -12.97 -12.64 -18.29
CA VAL A 162 -13.82 -11.44 -18.26
C VAL A 162 -15.14 -11.77 -18.94
N VAL A 163 -16.23 -11.33 -18.32
CA VAL A 163 -17.58 -11.37 -18.89
C VAL A 163 -18.11 -9.95 -18.98
N LYS A 164 -18.50 -9.56 -20.19
CA LYS A 164 -19.10 -8.24 -20.48
C LYS A 164 -20.54 -8.42 -20.89
N GLY A 165 -21.40 -7.54 -20.42
CA GLY A 165 -22.82 -7.56 -20.75
C GLY A 165 -23.66 -6.78 -19.74
N PRO A 166 -24.97 -6.66 -19.99
CA PRO A 166 -25.85 -5.88 -19.13
C PRO A 166 -26.07 -6.55 -17.76
N LYS A 167 -26.41 -5.76 -16.75
CA LYS A 167 -26.93 -6.22 -15.44
C LYS A 167 -26.07 -7.28 -14.74
N LEU A 168 -24.75 -7.14 -14.84
CA LEU A 168 -23.79 -7.97 -14.14
C LEU A 168 -23.58 -7.48 -12.70
N SER A 169 -23.29 -8.40 -11.79
CA SER A 169 -22.96 -8.12 -10.39
C SER A 169 -21.73 -8.90 -9.97
N GLY A 170 -20.85 -8.27 -9.18
CA GLY A 170 -19.71 -8.93 -8.55
C GLY A 170 -20.09 -9.81 -7.34
N ASN A 171 -21.31 -9.65 -6.80
CA ASN A 171 -21.74 -10.29 -5.56
C ASN A 171 -22.29 -11.71 -5.79
N ILE A 172 -21.43 -12.57 -6.33
CA ILE A 172 -21.73 -13.98 -6.57
C ILE A 172 -20.59 -14.87 -6.06
N SER A 173 -20.90 -16.13 -5.72
CA SER A 173 -19.89 -17.14 -5.46
C SER A 173 -19.21 -17.59 -6.77
N GLY A 174 -18.09 -18.30 -6.64
CA GLY A 174 -17.40 -18.93 -7.75
C GLY A 174 -17.77 -20.41 -7.92
N THR A 175 -17.16 -21.05 -8.92
CA THR A 175 -17.27 -22.50 -9.14
C THR A 175 -16.16 -23.30 -8.44
N ASP A 176 -15.08 -22.64 -8.02
CA ASP A 176 -13.94 -23.29 -7.34
C ASP A 176 -14.32 -23.85 -5.95
N PRO A 177 -14.21 -25.17 -5.70
CA PRO A 177 -14.47 -25.75 -4.37
C PRO A 177 -13.37 -25.47 -3.34
N LEU A 178 -12.33 -24.71 -3.70
CA LEU A 178 -11.21 -24.29 -2.87
C LEU A 178 -10.30 -25.41 -2.34
N LYS A 179 -10.65 -26.68 -2.57
CA LYS A 179 -9.84 -27.88 -2.27
C LYS A 179 -10.04 -28.94 -3.35
N ASP A 180 -8.97 -29.69 -3.63
CA ASP A 180 -9.02 -30.84 -4.54
C ASP A 180 -9.94 -31.94 -3.99
N ASN A 181 -10.38 -32.83 -4.86
CA ASN A 181 -11.26 -33.96 -4.56
C ASN A 181 -12.59 -33.54 -3.92
N ARG A 182 -13.17 -32.46 -4.45
CA ARG A 182 -14.47 -31.92 -4.06
C ARG A 182 -15.35 -31.72 -5.29
N LEU A 183 -16.67 -31.72 -5.08
CA LEU A 183 -17.63 -31.45 -6.14
C LEU A 183 -17.43 -30.03 -6.69
N LEU A 184 -17.54 -29.89 -8.02
CA LEU A 184 -17.62 -28.58 -8.66
C LEU A 184 -18.81 -27.80 -8.08
N LEU A 185 -18.59 -26.56 -7.69
CA LEU A 185 -19.65 -25.71 -7.16
C LEU A 185 -20.43 -25.05 -8.29
N GLN A 186 -21.70 -24.77 -8.04
CA GLN A 186 -22.47 -23.83 -8.84
C GLN A 186 -22.29 -22.42 -8.27
N ALA A 187 -22.18 -21.43 -9.16
CA ALA A 187 -22.22 -20.04 -8.77
C ALA A 187 -23.61 -19.69 -8.21
N GLU A 188 -23.65 -18.98 -7.10
CA GLU A 188 -24.84 -18.56 -6.39
C GLU A 188 -24.78 -17.05 -6.11
N ALA A 189 -25.94 -16.41 -6.01
CA ALA A 189 -26.00 -15.01 -5.59
C ALA A 189 -25.62 -14.88 -4.11
N LEU A 190 -24.78 -13.92 -3.78
CA LEU A 190 -24.38 -13.62 -2.39
C LEU A 190 -25.26 -12.53 -1.75
N ASP A 191 -26.16 -11.92 -2.54
CA ASP A 191 -27.15 -10.97 -2.07
C ASP A 191 -28.52 -11.17 -2.74
N GLY A 192 -29.51 -10.38 -2.29
CA GLY A 192 -30.89 -10.46 -2.75
C GLY A 192 -31.18 -9.75 -4.07
N THR A 193 -30.19 -9.23 -4.79
CA THR A 193 -30.40 -8.44 -6.03
C THR A 193 -30.76 -9.32 -7.23
N ASP A 194 -31.50 -8.76 -8.19
CA ASP A 194 -31.79 -9.45 -9.45
C ASP A 194 -30.54 -9.62 -10.30
N GLU A 195 -29.63 -8.65 -10.24
CA GLU A 195 -28.34 -8.65 -10.91
C GLU A 195 -27.46 -9.81 -10.44
N ALA A 196 -27.36 -10.06 -9.13
CA ALA A 196 -26.59 -11.19 -8.60
C ALA A 196 -27.19 -12.55 -9.01
N ARG A 197 -28.52 -12.70 -8.91
CA ARG A 197 -29.22 -13.92 -9.37
C ARG A 197 -29.05 -14.17 -10.86
N HIS A 198 -29.14 -13.11 -11.66
CA HIS A 198 -28.93 -13.17 -13.10
C HIS A 198 -27.50 -13.57 -13.44
N THR A 199 -26.52 -12.90 -12.82
CA THR A 199 -25.10 -13.15 -13.03
C THR A 199 -24.71 -14.59 -12.66
N ALA A 200 -25.22 -15.12 -11.54
CA ALA A 200 -24.98 -16.50 -11.16
C ALA A 200 -25.44 -17.50 -12.24
N LYS A 201 -26.57 -17.25 -12.90
CA LYS A 201 -27.05 -18.09 -14.01
C LYS A 201 -26.15 -17.99 -15.25
N VAL A 202 -25.73 -16.77 -15.61
CA VAL A 202 -24.77 -16.53 -16.72
C VAL A 202 -23.46 -17.27 -16.46
N VAL A 203 -22.94 -17.20 -15.24
CA VAL A 203 -21.65 -17.81 -14.86
C VAL A 203 -21.73 -19.34 -14.79
N ASN A 204 -22.88 -19.89 -14.42
CA ASN A 204 -23.10 -21.34 -14.48
C ASN A 204 -23.17 -21.86 -15.93
N GLU A 205 -23.73 -21.08 -16.87
CA GLU A 205 -23.67 -21.42 -18.30
C GLU A 205 -22.24 -21.28 -18.86
N LEU A 206 -21.55 -20.21 -18.48
CA LEU A 206 -20.14 -19.99 -18.79
C LEU A 206 -19.27 -21.19 -18.39
N SER A 207 -19.40 -21.68 -17.15
CA SER A 207 -18.65 -22.85 -16.66
C SER A 207 -18.92 -24.11 -17.50
N LYS A 208 -20.18 -24.34 -17.90
CA LYS A 208 -20.58 -25.47 -18.75
C LYS A 208 -19.98 -25.37 -20.15
N GLU A 209 -20.06 -24.20 -20.78
CA GLU A 209 -19.51 -23.99 -22.12
C GLU A 209 -18.00 -24.09 -22.16
N ILE A 210 -17.30 -23.57 -21.15
CA ILE A 210 -15.85 -23.77 -20.99
C ILE A 210 -15.54 -25.27 -20.98
N SER A 211 -16.20 -26.03 -20.11
CA SER A 211 -15.92 -27.45 -19.99
C SER A 211 -16.21 -28.19 -21.30
N ARG A 212 -17.32 -27.89 -21.97
CA ARG A 212 -17.66 -28.46 -23.28
C ARG A 212 -16.56 -28.21 -24.33
N ILE A 213 -16.05 -26.99 -24.43
CA ILE A 213 -14.98 -26.63 -25.38
C ILE A 213 -13.69 -27.37 -25.04
N LEU A 214 -13.29 -27.37 -23.76
CA LEU A 214 -12.03 -27.97 -23.33
C LEU A 214 -12.04 -29.50 -23.44
N VAL A 215 -13.14 -30.17 -23.10
CA VAL A 215 -13.29 -31.63 -23.26
C VAL A 215 -13.11 -32.03 -24.74
N ALA A 216 -13.64 -31.24 -25.67
CA ALA A 216 -13.52 -31.49 -27.10
C ALA A 216 -12.15 -31.08 -27.70
N HIS A 217 -11.31 -30.36 -26.95
CA HIS A 217 -10.08 -29.79 -27.48
C HIS A 217 -8.99 -30.88 -27.68
N PRO A 218 -8.35 -30.97 -28.87
CA PRO A 218 -7.40 -32.05 -29.19
C PRO A 218 -6.17 -32.09 -28.28
N LEU A 219 -5.81 -30.95 -27.67
CA LEU A 219 -4.71 -30.88 -26.71
C LEU A 219 -4.96 -31.77 -25.49
N ASN A 220 -6.20 -31.90 -25.02
CA ASN A 220 -6.50 -32.77 -23.88
C ASN A 220 -6.38 -34.26 -24.23
N ALA A 221 -6.70 -34.66 -25.46
CA ALA A 221 -6.42 -36.00 -25.95
C ALA A 221 -4.91 -36.28 -25.98
N LYS A 222 -4.10 -35.30 -26.43
CA LYS A 222 -2.63 -35.39 -26.40
C LYS A 222 -2.10 -35.50 -24.96
N ARG A 223 -2.55 -34.63 -24.04
CA ARG A 223 -2.16 -34.68 -22.62
C ARG A 223 -2.46 -36.05 -22.00
N ALA A 224 -3.66 -36.59 -22.25
CA ALA A 224 -4.04 -37.91 -21.75
C ALA A 224 -3.14 -39.03 -22.32
N ALA A 225 -2.79 -38.98 -23.61
CA ALA A 225 -1.89 -39.95 -24.23
C ALA A 225 -0.46 -39.90 -23.66
N GLU A 226 -0.03 -38.73 -23.21
CA GLU A 226 1.25 -38.49 -22.53
C GLU A 226 1.20 -38.79 -21.01
N GLY A 227 0.06 -39.21 -20.47
CA GLY A 227 -0.13 -39.45 -19.03
C GLY A 227 -0.19 -38.17 -18.18
N LYS A 228 -0.37 -37.00 -18.80
CA LYS A 228 -0.56 -35.72 -18.10
C LYS A 228 -2.02 -35.53 -17.71
N SER A 229 -2.26 -34.79 -16.63
CA SER A 229 -3.61 -34.38 -16.20
C SER A 229 -4.27 -33.52 -17.27
N ILE A 230 -5.46 -33.90 -17.74
CA ILE A 230 -6.22 -33.08 -18.70
C ILE A 230 -6.69 -31.77 -18.05
N ALA A 231 -6.77 -30.71 -18.85
CA ALA A 231 -7.32 -29.41 -18.46
C ALA A 231 -8.69 -29.22 -19.11
N ASN A 232 -9.71 -29.90 -18.57
CA ASN A 232 -11.07 -29.94 -19.12
C ASN A 232 -12.08 -29.01 -18.41
N LEU A 233 -11.58 -28.14 -17.53
CA LEU A 233 -12.38 -27.17 -16.79
C LEU A 233 -11.55 -25.91 -16.51
N VAL A 234 -12.23 -24.77 -16.38
CA VAL A 234 -11.69 -23.58 -15.71
C VAL A 234 -12.52 -23.30 -14.46
N LEU A 235 -11.85 -23.27 -13.31
CA LEU A 235 -12.46 -22.89 -12.04
C LEU A 235 -12.52 -21.37 -11.95
N LEU A 236 -13.71 -20.83 -11.76
CA LEU A 236 -13.98 -19.40 -11.66
C LEU A 236 -14.00 -19.03 -10.17
N ARG A 237 -13.10 -18.15 -9.73
CA ARG A 237 -13.03 -17.72 -8.32
C ARG A 237 -12.81 -16.22 -8.19
N GLY A 238 -13.25 -15.69 -7.06
CA GLY A 238 -13.03 -14.28 -6.70
C GLY A 238 -13.62 -13.34 -7.74
N CYS A 239 -14.91 -13.51 -8.05
CA CYS A 239 -15.64 -12.61 -8.92
C CYS A 239 -15.39 -11.17 -8.47
N GLY A 240 -14.94 -10.33 -9.40
CA GLY A 240 -14.75 -8.92 -9.16
C GLY A 240 -15.33 -8.11 -10.31
N ILE A 241 -16.04 -7.05 -9.99
CA ILE A 241 -16.56 -6.11 -11.00
C ILE A 241 -15.57 -4.96 -11.16
N ARG A 242 -15.35 -4.48 -12.39
CA ARG A 242 -14.54 -3.28 -12.62
C ARG A 242 -15.23 -2.11 -11.90
N ILE A 243 -14.54 -1.57 -10.91
CA ILE A 243 -15.06 -0.50 -10.05
C ILE A 243 -15.29 0.77 -10.87
N GLU A 244 -16.35 1.50 -10.52
CA GLU A 244 -16.63 2.81 -11.05
C GLU A 244 -16.29 3.86 -9.99
N VAL A 245 -15.19 4.59 -10.22
CA VAL A 245 -14.70 5.61 -9.30
C VAL A 245 -14.25 6.86 -10.05
N PRO A 246 -14.25 8.04 -9.40
CA PRO A 246 -13.58 9.21 -9.97
C PRO A 246 -12.11 8.88 -10.28
N PRO A 247 -11.59 9.22 -11.48
CA PRO A 247 -10.17 9.02 -11.78
C PRO A 247 -9.26 9.76 -10.79
N PHE A 248 -8.06 9.23 -10.54
CA PHE A 248 -7.11 9.76 -9.58
C PHE A 248 -6.77 11.23 -9.84
N GLU A 249 -6.52 11.61 -11.09
CA GLU A 249 -6.25 13.00 -11.46
C GLU A 249 -7.43 13.92 -11.11
N LYS A 250 -8.67 13.48 -11.37
CA LYS A 250 -9.87 14.25 -11.01
C LYS A 250 -10.04 14.39 -9.50
N LYS A 251 -9.69 13.36 -8.73
CA LYS A 251 -9.84 13.33 -7.27
C LYS A 251 -8.76 14.14 -6.56
N HIS A 252 -7.52 14.10 -7.04
CA HIS A 252 -6.37 14.65 -6.33
C HIS A 252 -5.70 15.84 -7.02
N GLY A 253 -6.02 16.11 -8.28
CA GLY A 253 -5.39 17.20 -9.05
C GLY A 253 -3.93 16.94 -9.41
N LEU A 254 -3.49 15.68 -9.38
CA LEU A 254 -2.12 15.25 -9.69
C LEU A 254 -2.17 14.22 -10.82
N ARG A 255 -1.34 14.39 -11.85
CA ARG A 255 -1.22 13.40 -12.93
C ARG A 255 -0.39 12.20 -12.44
N PRO A 256 -0.95 10.99 -12.39
CA PRO A 256 -0.28 9.86 -11.76
C PRO A 256 0.34 8.89 -12.78
N CYS A 257 1.46 8.28 -12.41
CA CYS A 257 1.98 7.08 -13.05
C CYS A 257 2.40 6.04 -12.01
N MET A 258 2.51 4.78 -12.42
CA MET A 258 2.81 3.68 -11.51
C MET A 258 3.70 2.62 -12.17
N VAL A 259 4.75 2.19 -11.47
CA VAL A 259 5.47 0.95 -11.78
C VAL A 259 4.98 -0.14 -10.83
N ALA A 260 4.10 -1.02 -11.33
CA ALA A 260 3.51 -2.12 -10.57
C ALA A 260 3.66 -3.45 -11.32
N PRO A 261 4.68 -4.27 -10.99
CA PRO A 261 4.84 -5.58 -11.64
C PRO A 261 3.73 -6.56 -11.23
N THR A 262 3.17 -6.39 -10.03
CA THR A 262 2.08 -7.22 -9.53
C THR A 262 0.78 -6.89 -10.25
N LYS A 263 0.19 -7.88 -10.90
CA LYS A 263 -0.99 -7.72 -11.76
C LYS A 263 -2.19 -7.13 -11.02
N ILE A 264 -2.41 -7.50 -9.76
CA ILE A 264 -3.49 -6.93 -8.95
C ILE A 264 -3.31 -5.42 -8.72
N ILE A 265 -2.08 -4.96 -8.44
CA ILE A 265 -1.78 -3.55 -8.19
C ILE A 265 -1.83 -2.75 -9.50
N ALA A 266 -1.31 -3.31 -10.59
CA ALA A 266 -1.43 -2.71 -11.92
C ALA A 266 -2.90 -2.51 -12.34
N GLY A 267 -3.74 -3.53 -12.18
CA GLY A 267 -5.16 -3.43 -12.52
C GLY A 267 -5.96 -2.51 -11.61
N LEU A 268 -5.59 -2.41 -10.34
CA LEU A 268 -6.11 -1.39 -9.43
C LEU A 268 -5.74 0.00 -9.95
N GLY A 269 -4.47 0.26 -10.26
CA GLY A 269 -4.01 1.53 -10.84
C GLY A 269 -4.78 1.90 -12.12
N LEU A 270 -4.95 0.95 -13.04
CA LEU A 270 -5.75 1.13 -14.26
C LEU A 270 -7.22 1.45 -13.97
N SER A 271 -7.80 0.87 -12.92
CA SER A 271 -9.16 1.17 -12.48
C SER A 271 -9.30 2.59 -11.94
N LEU A 272 -8.22 3.16 -11.40
CA LEU A 272 -8.15 4.54 -10.92
C LEU A 272 -7.72 5.54 -12.02
N GLY A 273 -7.49 5.07 -13.26
CA GLY A 273 -6.98 5.89 -14.35
C GLY A 273 -5.52 6.30 -14.19
N ILE A 274 -4.70 5.45 -13.57
CA ILE A 274 -3.25 5.64 -13.43
C ILE A 274 -2.53 4.96 -14.59
N ASP A 275 -1.63 5.68 -15.24
CA ASP A 275 -0.78 5.14 -16.30
C ASP A 275 0.25 4.16 -15.71
N ILE A 276 0.23 2.90 -16.17
CA ILE A 276 1.15 1.86 -15.69
C ILE A 276 2.40 1.87 -16.57
N LEU A 277 3.53 2.29 -16.02
CA LEU A 277 4.81 2.37 -16.73
C LEU A 277 5.48 1.01 -16.86
N GLU A 278 6.11 0.80 -18.00
CA GLU A 278 7.00 -0.32 -18.20
C GLU A 278 8.36 -0.10 -17.53
N ALA A 279 8.82 -1.13 -16.84
CA ALA A 279 10.15 -1.19 -16.23
C ALA A 279 10.78 -2.56 -16.55
N PRO A 280 11.68 -2.66 -17.55
CA PRO A 280 12.29 -3.93 -17.94
C PRO A 280 12.96 -4.65 -16.77
N GLY A 281 12.67 -5.93 -16.58
CA GLY A 281 13.19 -6.72 -15.46
C GLY A 281 12.49 -6.49 -14.12
N ALA A 282 11.44 -5.66 -14.05
CA ALA A 282 10.58 -5.57 -12.87
C ALA A 282 9.60 -6.77 -12.85
N THR A 283 10.00 -7.86 -12.18
CA THR A 283 9.19 -9.10 -12.10
C THR A 283 8.28 -9.15 -10.88
N GLY A 284 8.58 -8.36 -9.84
CA GLY A 284 7.85 -8.39 -8.56
C GLY A 284 8.36 -9.47 -7.59
N ASP A 285 8.93 -10.56 -8.10
CA ASP A 285 9.55 -11.64 -7.31
C ASP A 285 11.01 -11.32 -6.93
N TYR A 286 11.73 -12.28 -6.33
CA TYR A 286 13.14 -12.13 -5.92
C TYR A 286 14.13 -11.87 -7.06
N ARG A 287 13.72 -12.00 -8.32
CA ARG A 287 14.54 -11.66 -9.50
C ARG A 287 14.32 -10.23 -9.97
N THR A 288 13.47 -9.46 -9.29
CA THR A 288 13.09 -8.12 -9.72
C THR A 288 14.28 -7.17 -9.75
N LEU A 289 14.33 -6.32 -10.78
CA LEU A 289 15.36 -5.30 -10.92
C LEU A 289 14.88 -3.95 -10.38
N LEU A 290 15.27 -3.60 -9.16
CA LEU A 290 14.87 -2.35 -8.50
C LEU A 290 15.38 -1.10 -9.23
N THR A 291 16.61 -1.14 -9.76
CA THR A 291 17.20 -0.06 -10.57
C THR A 291 16.31 0.33 -11.74
N SER A 292 15.69 -0.65 -12.41
CA SER A 292 14.81 -0.40 -13.55
C SER A 292 13.54 0.34 -13.14
N LYS A 293 12.94 -0.05 -12.00
CA LYS A 293 11.77 0.64 -11.43
C LYS A 293 12.10 2.09 -11.07
N ALA A 294 13.21 2.31 -10.38
CA ALA A 294 13.68 3.65 -10.01
C ALA A 294 13.92 4.52 -11.25
N THR A 295 14.58 3.96 -12.27
CA THR A 295 14.85 4.66 -13.53
C THR A 295 13.56 5.04 -14.27
N ALA A 296 12.58 4.14 -14.35
CA ALA A 296 11.30 4.41 -15.02
C ALA A 296 10.55 5.56 -14.35
N ILE A 297 10.44 5.55 -13.01
CA ILE A 297 9.80 6.62 -12.25
C ILE A 297 10.55 7.94 -12.38
N ALA A 298 11.89 7.92 -12.25
CA ALA A 298 12.69 9.13 -12.39
C ALA A 298 12.51 9.79 -13.77
N LYS A 299 12.53 9.00 -14.85
CA LYS A 299 12.29 9.49 -16.22
C LYS A 299 10.89 10.08 -16.36
N ALA A 300 9.88 9.39 -15.87
CA ALA A 300 8.50 9.84 -15.92
C ALA A 300 8.26 11.15 -15.16
N LEU A 301 8.93 11.31 -14.00
CA LEU A 301 8.92 12.52 -13.19
C LEU A 301 9.90 13.59 -13.67
N SER A 302 10.70 13.34 -14.71
CA SER A 302 11.65 14.31 -15.27
C SER A 302 11.22 14.88 -16.62
N ALA A 303 10.18 14.30 -17.25
CA ALA A 303 9.64 14.81 -18.51
C ALA A 303 9.11 16.27 -18.37
N PRO A 304 9.32 17.13 -19.38
CA PRO A 304 9.83 16.82 -20.71
C PRO A 304 11.37 16.77 -20.84
N LEU A 305 12.14 16.97 -19.75
CA LEU A 305 13.62 16.95 -19.83
C LEU A 305 14.19 15.55 -20.12
N GLN A 306 13.41 14.51 -19.82
CA GLN A 306 13.70 13.13 -20.20
C GLN A 306 12.47 12.51 -20.86
N SER A 307 12.67 11.54 -21.76
CA SER A 307 11.54 10.85 -22.39
C SER A 307 10.80 9.98 -21.38
N CYS A 308 9.47 10.10 -21.32
CA CYS A 308 8.65 9.19 -20.55
C CYS A 308 8.79 7.75 -21.06
N PRO A 309 8.81 6.75 -20.15
CA PRO A 309 8.65 5.35 -20.53
C PRO A 309 7.31 5.10 -21.22
N ASN A 310 7.21 3.95 -21.89
CA ASN A 310 5.94 3.46 -22.40
C ASN A 310 5.00 3.08 -21.26
N VAL A 311 3.70 3.11 -21.57
CA VAL A 311 2.63 2.71 -20.68
C VAL A 311 1.96 1.44 -21.20
N PHE A 312 1.63 0.56 -20.28
CA PHE A 312 0.88 -0.65 -20.52
C PHE A 312 -0.61 -0.33 -20.74
N VAL A 313 -1.17 -0.80 -21.86
CA VAL A 313 -2.58 -0.62 -22.22
C VAL A 313 -3.27 -1.99 -22.32
N PRO A 314 -4.24 -2.31 -21.43
CA PRO A 314 -4.96 -3.58 -21.52
C PRO A 314 -5.71 -3.73 -22.86
N GLY A 315 -5.61 -4.92 -23.46
CA GLY A 315 -6.26 -5.23 -24.73
C GLY A 315 -5.47 -4.83 -25.98
N GLU A 316 -4.33 -4.15 -25.83
CA GLU A 316 -3.42 -3.80 -26.91
C GLU A 316 -2.09 -4.53 -26.73
N ASP A 317 -1.50 -5.02 -27.83
CA ASP A 317 -0.16 -5.61 -27.82
C ASP A 317 0.93 -4.55 -28.17
N GLU A 318 0.51 -3.34 -28.57
CA GLU A 318 1.39 -2.22 -28.90
C GLU A 318 1.65 -1.32 -27.68
N HIS A 319 2.86 -0.76 -27.62
CA HIS A 319 3.31 0.07 -26.51
C HIS A 319 2.94 1.52 -26.80
N LYS A 320 2.25 2.17 -25.87
CA LYS A 320 1.90 3.60 -25.98
C LYS A 320 2.94 4.45 -25.26
N PRO A 321 3.42 5.57 -25.82
CA PRO A 321 4.29 6.48 -25.09
C PRO A 321 3.55 7.07 -23.88
N GLY A 322 4.27 7.26 -22.76
CA GLY A 322 3.74 7.99 -21.61
C GLY A 322 3.54 9.49 -21.90
N GLN A 323 3.02 10.21 -20.91
CA GLN A 323 2.68 11.63 -21.06
C GLN A 323 3.90 12.51 -21.41
N PRO A 324 3.87 13.31 -22.49
CA PRO A 324 5.03 14.10 -22.93
C PRO A 324 5.45 15.17 -21.90
N ASP A 325 4.51 15.71 -21.14
CA ASP A 325 4.76 16.69 -20.08
C ASP A 325 5.11 16.05 -18.72
N GLY A 326 5.23 14.73 -18.67
CA GLY A 326 5.48 13.97 -17.46
C GLY A 326 4.31 13.92 -16.48
N TYR A 327 4.62 13.41 -15.30
CA TYR A 327 3.66 13.15 -14.23
C TYR A 327 3.98 13.94 -12.97
N ASP A 328 2.99 14.16 -12.13
CA ASP A 328 3.12 14.92 -10.87
C ASP A 328 3.23 13.97 -9.66
N PHE A 329 2.80 12.71 -9.80
CA PHE A 329 2.85 11.67 -8.78
C PHE A 329 3.31 10.34 -9.39
N GLY A 330 4.49 9.85 -9.01
CA GLY A 330 5.06 8.59 -9.49
C GLY A 330 5.07 7.54 -8.40
N PHE A 331 4.29 6.48 -8.57
CA PHE A 331 4.14 5.38 -7.61
C PHE A 331 5.07 4.20 -7.98
N LEU A 332 6.03 3.87 -7.12
CA LEU A 332 6.95 2.76 -7.28
C LEU A 332 6.60 1.63 -6.30
N HIS A 333 6.13 0.51 -6.82
CA HIS A 333 5.77 -0.67 -6.01
C HIS A 333 6.92 -1.66 -5.86
N VAL A 334 7.24 -2.04 -4.61
CA VAL A 334 8.26 -3.05 -4.28
C VAL A 334 7.63 -4.26 -3.59
N LYS A 335 7.37 -5.33 -4.35
CA LYS A 335 6.66 -6.54 -3.88
C LYS A 335 7.49 -7.57 -3.12
N ALA A 336 8.78 -7.74 -3.48
CA ALA A 336 9.62 -8.84 -3.02
C ALA A 336 9.80 -8.91 -1.48
N ILE A 337 9.58 -7.80 -0.76
CA ILE A 337 9.71 -7.76 0.71
C ILE A 337 8.55 -8.48 1.40
N ASP A 338 7.35 -8.38 0.84
CA ASP A 338 6.17 -9.11 1.30
C ASP A 338 6.31 -10.62 1.09
N ASP A 339 6.83 -11.04 -0.07
CA ASP A 339 7.12 -12.46 -0.34
C ASP A 339 8.08 -13.03 0.71
N ALA A 340 9.07 -12.25 1.13
CA ALA A 340 10.00 -12.65 2.19
C ALA A 340 9.32 -12.81 3.56
N GLY A 341 8.31 -11.99 3.84
CA GLY A 341 7.42 -12.12 4.99
C GLY A 341 6.68 -13.46 4.96
N HIS A 342 5.97 -13.73 3.86
CA HIS A 342 5.22 -14.97 3.65
C HIS A 342 6.09 -16.24 3.71
N ASP A 343 7.27 -16.20 3.10
CA ASP A 343 8.22 -17.31 3.07
C ASP A 343 8.95 -17.51 4.41
N LYS A 344 8.71 -16.64 5.40
CA LYS A 344 9.44 -16.58 6.68
C LYS A 344 10.95 -16.46 6.46
N ALA A 345 11.36 -15.83 5.36
CA ALA A 345 12.73 -15.67 4.92
C ALA A 345 13.39 -14.50 5.65
N THR A 346 13.52 -14.62 6.96
CA THR A 346 13.88 -13.52 7.88
C THR A 346 15.16 -12.77 7.51
N LEU A 347 16.23 -13.50 7.16
CA LEU A 347 17.50 -12.89 6.74
C LEU A 347 17.39 -12.21 5.38
N PHE A 348 16.64 -12.82 4.47
CA PHE A 348 16.42 -12.27 3.15
C PHE A 348 15.60 -10.98 3.25
N LYS A 349 14.58 -10.92 4.12
CA LYS A 349 13.79 -9.68 4.33
C LYS A 349 14.68 -8.51 4.78
N VAL A 350 15.64 -8.74 5.67
CA VAL A 350 16.64 -7.73 6.08
C VAL A 350 17.50 -7.29 4.88
N LYS A 351 18.13 -8.23 4.19
CA LYS A 351 19.04 -7.95 3.07
C LYS A 351 18.32 -7.29 1.89
N ALA A 352 17.08 -7.70 1.62
CA ALA A 352 16.26 -7.10 0.58
C ALA A 352 15.87 -5.65 0.94
N MET A 353 15.70 -5.31 2.22
CA MET A 353 15.52 -3.92 2.66
C MET A 353 16.76 -3.06 2.38
N GLU A 354 17.97 -3.57 2.63
CA GLU A 354 19.23 -2.89 2.26
C GLU A 354 19.32 -2.65 0.74
N ALA A 355 18.82 -3.59 -0.07
CA ALA A 355 18.74 -3.44 -1.52
C ALA A 355 17.71 -2.39 -1.95
N VAL A 356 16.57 -2.28 -1.25
CA VAL A 356 15.59 -1.21 -1.46
C VAL A 356 16.19 0.15 -1.12
N ASP A 357 16.91 0.26 -0.01
CA ASP A 357 17.61 1.48 0.40
C ASP A 357 18.59 1.96 -0.68
N ARG A 358 19.38 1.05 -1.26
CA ARG A 358 20.26 1.36 -2.39
C ARG A 358 19.49 1.87 -3.61
N ALA A 359 18.32 1.31 -3.91
CA ALA A 359 17.49 1.75 -5.04
C ALA A 359 16.90 3.15 -4.80
N ILE A 360 16.59 3.51 -3.56
CA ILE A 360 16.20 4.87 -3.17
C ILE A 360 17.32 5.85 -3.45
N GLY A 361 18.58 5.49 -3.12
CA GLY A 361 19.75 6.30 -3.49
C GLY A 361 19.87 6.52 -5.00
N GLN A 362 19.63 5.50 -5.83
CA GLN A 362 19.62 5.63 -7.29
C GLN A 362 18.49 6.55 -7.78
N LEU A 363 17.27 6.40 -7.25
CA LEU A 363 16.14 7.27 -7.56
C LEU A 363 16.45 8.73 -7.21
N ALA A 364 16.96 8.97 -6.00
CA ALA A 364 17.30 10.31 -5.54
C ALA A 364 18.40 10.95 -6.38
N ARG A 365 19.44 10.19 -6.76
CA ARG A 365 20.48 10.65 -7.69
C ARG A 365 19.87 11.13 -9.01
N LEU A 366 19.07 10.29 -9.66
CA LEU A 366 18.46 10.61 -10.95
C LEU A 366 17.55 11.84 -10.89
N LEU A 367 16.77 11.98 -9.82
CA LEU A 367 15.92 13.15 -9.60
C LEU A 367 16.76 14.40 -9.28
N TRP A 368 17.86 14.27 -8.54
CA TRP A 368 18.71 15.40 -8.16
C TRP A 368 19.48 15.98 -9.35
N GLU A 369 19.94 15.13 -10.27
CA GLU A 369 20.52 15.55 -11.55
C GLU A 369 19.57 16.48 -12.33
N VAL A 370 18.25 16.32 -12.13
CA VAL A 370 17.22 17.15 -12.78
C VAL A 370 16.80 18.35 -11.92
N GLU A 371 16.56 18.18 -10.62
CA GLU A 371 16.18 19.27 -9.71
C GLU A 371 17.22 20.37 -9.63
N SER A 372 18.51 20.01 -9.70
CA SER A 372 19.63 20.97 -9.70
C SER A 372 19.61 21.93 -10.90
N THR A 373 18.84 21.63 -11.96
CA THR A 373 18.61 22.55 -13.10
C THR A 373 17.59 23.66 -12.80
N GLY A 374 16.83 23.55 -11.71
CA GLY A 374 15.90 24.57 -11.20
C GLY A 374 14.48 24.52 -11.76
N ASN A 375 14.14 23.56 -12.62
CA ASN A 375 12.80 23.43 -13.22
C ASN A 375 11.80 22.65 -12.36
N PHE A 376 12.30 21.83 -11.45
CA PHE A 376 11.50 20.90 -10.64
C PHE A 376 11.86 21.01 -9.16
N GLU A 377 10.93 20.61 -8.31
CA GLU A 377 11.11 20.40 -6.87
C GLU A 377 10.50 19.03 -6.54
N TYR A 378 11.32 18.08 -6.12
CA TYR A 378 10.86 16.71 -5.84
C TYR A 378 10.63 16.46 -4.36
N PHE A 379 9.66 15.60 -4.07
CA PHE A 379 9.41 15.06 -2.74
C PHE A 379 9.56 13.53 -2.78
N LEU A 380 10.23 12.97 -1.77
CA LEU A 380 10.36 11.53 -1.57
C LEU A 380 9.37 11.14 -0.48
N CYS A 381 8.48 10.20 -0.77
CA CYS A 381 7.49 9.68 0.18
C CYS A 381 7.61 8.15 0.26
N ILE A 382 7.73 7.59 1.46
CA ILE A 382 7.98 6.16 1.68
C ILE A 382 7.03 5.62 2.73
N THR A 383 6.43 4.47 2.44
CA THR A 383 5.65 3.68 3.40
C THR A 383 5.47 2.24 2.89
N GLY A 384 4.65 1.44 3.58
CA GLY A 384 4.12 0.16 3.09
C GLY A 384 2.61 0.19 2.95
N ASP A 385 2.05 -0.86 2.37
CA ASP A 385 0.60 -1.08 2.29
C ASP A 385 0.05 -1.90 3.45
N HIS A 386 0.86 -2.76 4.07
CA HIS A 386 0.52 -3.52 5.28
C HIS A 386 1.78 -4.10 5.94
N SER A 387 1.58 -4.77 7.07
CA SER A 387 2.62 -5.52 7.77
C SER A 387 2.52 -7.00 7.40
N THR A 388 3.66 -7.63 7.09
CA THR A 388 3.75 -9.09 6.85
C THR A 388 4.86 -9.69 7.71
N PRO A 389 4.60 -9.90 9.01
CA PRO A 389 5.63 -10.34 9.93
C PRO A 389 6.16 -11.72 9.58
N VAL A 390 7.49 -11.86 9.52
CA VAL A 390 8.15 -13.12 9.13
C VAL A 390 7.86 -14.28 10.08
N GLU A 391 7.54 -13.99 11.34
CA GLU A 391 7.14 -15.01 12.32
C GLU A 391 5.74 -15.58 11.99
N TYR A 392 4.85 -14.73 11.46
CA TYR A 392 3.48 -15.09 11.13
C TYR A 392 3.42 -15.77 9.76
N GLY A 393 4.08 -15.18 8.76
CA GLY A 393 4.02 -15.64 7.37
C GLY A 393 2.74 -15.23 6.63
N ASP A 394 2.02 -14.24 7.17
CA ASP A 394 0.80 -13.69 6.58
C ASP A 394 0.64 -12.23 6.99
N HIS A 395 -0.28 -11.53 6.32
CA HIS A 395 -0.59 -10.14 6.60
C HIS A 395 -1.13 -9.99 8.03
N SER A 396 -0.79 -8.88 8.66
CA SER A 396 -1.19 -8.59 10.03
C SER A 396 -1.72 -7.16 10.16
N PHE A 397 -2.05 -6.74 11.38
CA PHE A 397 -2.78 -5.50 11.67
C PHE A 397 -1.90 -4.41 12.28
N GLU A 398 -0.59 -4.65 12.43
CA GLU A 398 0.36 -3.66 12.91
C GLU A 398 0.45 -2.49 11.91
N PRO A 399 0.49 -1.24 12.40
CA PRO A 399 0.64 -0.07 11.54
C PRO A 399 2.03 -0.05 10.87
N VAL A 400 2.12 0.62 9.73
CA VAL A 400 3.35 0.72 8.95
C VAL A 400 3.99 2.10 9.10
N PRO A 401 5.34 2.21 9.07
CA PRO A 401 6.01 3.49 9.13
C PRO A 401 5.75 4.32 7.85
N PHE A 402 5.59 5.62 8.03
CA PHE A 402 5.41 6.59 6.95
C PHE A 402 6.41 7.74 7.10
N THR A 403 7.02 8.17 6.01
CA THR A 403 7.87 9.37 5.97
C THR A 403 7.77 10.10 4.64
N ILE A 404 7.93 11.43 4.68
CA ILE A 404 8.00 12.27 3.48
C ILE A 404 8.94 13.46 3.72
N CYS A 405 9.82 13.73 2.74
CA CYS A 405 10.74 14.86 2.77
C CYS A 405 10.90 15.51 1.37
N SER A 406 11.46 16.72 1.33
CA SER A 406 11.93 17.29 0.06
C SER A 406 13.24 16.62 -0.35
N LEU A 407 13.42 16.39 -1.66
CA LEU A 407 14.67 15.79 -2.18
C LEU A 407 15.89 16.65 -1.81
N LYS A 408 15.73 17.98 -1.84
CA LYS A 408 16.78 18.92 -1.44
C LYS A 408 17.24 18.73 0.01
N ASP A 409 16.33 18.51 0.94
CA ASP A 409 16.68 18.29 2.35
C ASP A 409 17.35 16.92 2.54
N PHE A 410 16.86 15.88 1.87
CA PHE A 410 17.53 14.58 1.82
C PHE A 410 18.97 14.69 1.29
N VAL A 411 19.19 15.42 0.21
CA VAL A 411 20.53 15.71 -0.33
C VAL A 411 21.36 16.53 0.66
N GLY A 412 20.74 17.39 1.46
CA GLY A 412 21.38 18.11 2.56
C GLY A 412 21.91 17.20 3.67
N VAL A 413 21.24 16.08 3.93
CA VAL A 413 21.67 15.06 4.91
C VAL A 413 22.79 14.19 4.36
N ILE A 414 22.61 13.62 3.15
CA ILE A 414 23.57 12.67 2.55
C ILE A 414 24.81 13.37 1.97
N GLY A 415 24.64 14.60 1.47
CA GLY A 415 25.65 15.35 0.74
C GLY A 415 25.54 15.16 -0.78
N ALA A 416 25.53 16.27 -1.51
CA ALA A 416 25.36 16.27 -2.97
C ALA A 416 26.44 15.46 -3.72
N GLU A 417 27.70 15.52 -3.28
CA GLU A 417 28.79 14.75 -3.89
C GLU A 417 28.59 13.24 -3.71
N THR A 418 28.16 12.81 -2.52
CA THR A 418 27.83 11.41 -2.22
C THR A 418 26.68 10.90 -3.10
N ILE A 419 25.62 11.69 -3.25
CA ILE A 419 24.47 11.35 -4.12
C ILE A 419 24.92 11.22 -5.58
N LEU A 420 25.66 12.20 -6.10
CA LEU A 420 26.15 12.17 -7.48
C LEU A 420 27.17 11.05 -7.73
N GLY A 421 27.91 10.63 -6.70
CA GLY A 421 28.83 9.50 -6.74
C GLY A 421 28.17 8.11 -6.67
N SER A 422 26.88 8.02 -6.31
CA SER A 422 26.18 6.75 -6.11
C SER A 422 26.00 5.98 -7.42
N SER A 423 26.48 4.73 -7.52
CA SER A 423 26.40 3.94 -8.77
C SER A 423 24.95 3.75 -9.26
N LEU A 424 24.73 4.00 -10.55
CA LEU A 424 23.47 3.71 -11.27
C LEU A 424 23.47 2.31 -11.90
N ASP A 425 24.50 1.51 -11.65
CA ASP A 425 24.58 0.16 -12.21
C ASP A 425 23.44 -0.71 -11.68
N PRO A 426 22.82 -1.54 -12.53
CA PRO A 426 21.84 -2.50 -12.09
C PRO A 426 22.44 -3.46 -11.07
N PHE A 427 21.68 -3.78 -10.03
CA PHE A 427 22.06 -4.79 -9.04
C PHE A 427 20.90 -5.76 -8.76
N PRO A 428 21.19 -7.05 -8.55
CA PRO A 428 20.17 -8.02 -8.18
C PRO A 428 19.80 -7.85 -6.70
N LEU A 429 18.63 -8.37 -6.32
CA LEU A 429 18.37 -8.65 -4.91
C LEU A 429 19.39 -9.66 -4.37
N PRO A 430 19.77 -9.54 -3.08
CA PRO A 430 20.80 -10.39 -2.49
C PRO A 430 20.33 -11.84 -2.37
N THR A 431 21.24 -12.79 -2.54
CA THR A 431 21.00 -14.20 -2.23
C THR A 431 21.43 -14.51 -0.81
N VAL A 432 20.60 -15.19 -0.03
CA VAL A 432 20.97 -15.69 1.31
C VAL A 432 21.37 -17.17 1.19
N LYS A 433 22.48 -17.57 1.81
CA LYS A 433 22.93 -18.97 1.83
C LYS A 433 22.32 -19.74 3.00
N ASP A 434 22.10 -21.03 2.83
CA ASP A 434 21.67 -21.91 3.93
C ASP A 434 22.70 -21.88 5.08
N GLY A 435 22.22 -21.55 6.29
CA GLY A 435 23.05 -21.47 7.49
C GLY A 435 23.75 -20.13 7.74
N GLU A 436 23.56 -19.13 6.87
CA GLU A 436 24.01 -17.76 7.11
C GLU A 436 23.35 -17.25 8.40
N GLN A 437 24.13 -16.69 9.32
CA GLN A 437 23.61 -16.04 10.52
C GLN A 437 24.04 -14.58 10.50
N LEU A 438 23.15 -13.66 10.84
CA LEU A 438 23.53 -12.25 11.05
C LEU A 438 24.52 -12.09 12.23
N THR A 439 24.66 -13.12 13.08
CA THR A 439 25.47 -13.12 14.30
C THR A 439 26.99 -13.11 14.06
N GLU A 440 27.48 -13.38 12.83
CA GLU A 440 28.92 -13.28 12.55
C GLU A 440 29.38 -11.87 12.18
N ASP A 441 28.46 -10.97 11.80
CA ASP A 441 28.75 -9.57 11.42
C ASP A 441 28.25 -8.52 12.42
N VAL A 442 27.67 -8.91 13.56
CA VAL A 442 27.52 -8.01 14.73
C VAL A 442 28.79 -8.04 15.59
N LYS A 443 29.96 -8.03 14.96
CA LYS A 443 31.06 -7.29 15.59
C LYS A 443 30.64 -5.83 15.47
N MET A 444 30.43 -5.19 16.62
CA MET A 444 30.41 -3.73 16.68
C MET A 444 31.73 -3.23 16.10
N GLU A 445 31.77 -3.02 14.79
CA GLU A 445 32.70 -2.07 14.21
C GLU A 445 32.33 -0.74 14.84
N GLN A 446 33.02 -0.41 15.93
CA GLN A 446 33.20 0.96 16.36
C GLN A 446 33.96 1.66 15.23
N GLY A 447 33.24 1.97 14.16
CA GLY A 447 33.71 2.81 13.08
C GLY A 447 34.06 4.17 13.67
N GLU A 448 35.31 4.53 13.52
CA GLU A 448 35.88 5.82 13.90
C GLU A 448 34.99 6.96 13.37
N GLY A 449 34.44 7.79 14.27
CA GLY A 449 33.98 9.14 13.94
C GLY A 449 32.64 9.31 13.20
N ILE A 450 31.69 8.37 13.30
CA ILE A 450 30.32 8.62 12.78
C ILE A 450 29.62 9.65 13.69
N LYS A 451 29.31 10.84 13.16
CA LYS A 451 28.47 11.85 13.84
C LYS A 451 27.20 11.16 14.34
N GLN A 452 26.81 11.41 15.60
CA GLN A 452 25.55 10.89 16.12
C GLN A 452 24.39 11.24 15.16
N PRO A 453 23.52 10.28 14.82
CA PRO A 453 22.33 10.54 14.02
C PRO A 453 21.51 11.68 14.66
N GLN A 454 21.17 12.70 13.87
CA GLN A 454 20.41 13.85 14.33
C GLN A 454 19.34 14.18 13.30
N ALA A 455 18.20 14.65 13.79
CA ALA A 455 17.18 15.27 12.95
C ALA A 455 17.76 16.49 12.21
N TYR A 456 17.45 16.63 10.92
CA TYR A 456 18.01 17.66 10.06
C TYR A 456 17.07 18.87 9.93
N SER A 457 16.03 18.73 9.10
CA SER A 457 15.02 19.77 8.81
C SER A 457 13.60 19.31 9.10
N GLY A 458 13.44 18.03 9.45
CA GLY A 458 12.18 17.37 9.71
C GLY A 458 11.66 17.53 11.13
N ASP A 459 10.94 16.51 11.60
CA ASP A 459 10.58 16.36 13.01
C ASP A 459 11.74 15.76 13.85
N SER A 460 11.46 15.22 15.05
CA SER A 460 12.50 14.67 15.93
C SER A 460 13.01 13.28 15.53
N VAL A 461 12.44 12.65 14.52
CA VAL A 461 12.81 11.30 14.08
C VAL A 461 14.02 11.37 13.13
N PHE A 462 14.91 10.39 13.24
CA PHE A 462 16.16 10.33 12.46
C PHE A 462 16.52 8.91 12.00
N GLU A 463 15.63 7.94 12.25
CA GLU A 463 15.73 6.55 11.82
C GLU A 463 14.38 6.14 11.23
N PHE A 464 14.37 5.34 10.16
CA PHE A 464 13.15 4.85 9.56
C PHE A 464 12.84 3.43 10.05
N SER A 465 11.95 3.32 11.04
CA SER A 465 11.44 2.05 11.55
C SER A 465 10.04 2.19 12.13
N GLU A 466 9.38 1.07 12.38
CA GLU A 466 8.06 1.02 13.04
C GLU A 466 8.09 1.78 14.38
N ILE A 467 9.13 1.59 15.18
CA ILE A 467 9.27 2.24 16.50
C ILE A 467 9.68 3.70 16.38
N ALA A 468 10.62 4.02 15.49
CA ALA A 468 11.11 5.38 15.37
C ALA A 468 10.04 6.32 14.79
N ALA A 469 9.29 5.86 13.78
CA ALA A 469 8.24 6.62 13.12
C ALA A 469 7.05 6.93 14.06
N ALA A 470 6.81 6.10 15.08
CA ALA A 470 5.81 6.37 16.12
C ALA A 470 6.06 7.70 16.88
N ARG A 471 7.31 8.16 16.94
CA ARG A 471 7.68 9.45 17.57
C ARG A 471 7.56 10.64 16.62
N GLY A 472 7.12 10.39 15.39
CA GLY A 472 7.00 11.40 14.35
C GLY A 472 5.83 12.36 14.60
N CYS A 473 5.92 13.55 14.04
CA CYS A 473 4.92 14.60 14.30
C CYS A 473 3.56 14.33 13.64
N LEU A 474 3.47 13.39 12.69
CA LEU A 474 2.19 12.98 12.10
C LEU A 474 1.39 12.08 13.05
N GLY A 475 2.02 11.55 14.10
CA GLY A 475 1.37 10.61 15.00
C GLY A 475 0.97 9.32 14.30
N ARG A 476 -0.16 8.75 14.71
CA ARG A 476 -0.80 7.59 14.07
C ARG A 476 -2.04 8.02 13.30
N PHE A 477 -2.15 7.66 12.02
CA PHE A 477 -3.26 8.09 11.14
C PHE A 477 -3.73 6.98 10.18
N PRO A 478 -4.99 7.01 9.70
CA PRO A 478 -5.49 6.03 8.75
C PRO A 478 -5.00 6.31 7.31
N GLY A 479 -4.76 5.25 6.52
CA GLY A 479 -4.22 5.35 5.16
C GLY A 479 -5.09 6.16 4.20
N GLY A 480 -6.40 6.26 4.46
CA GLY A 480 -7.32 7.14 3.74
C GLY A 480 -6.92 8.63 3.75
N GLU A 481 -6.15 9.06 4.75
CA GLU A 481 -5.67 10.44 4.90
C GLU A 481 -4.31 10.69 4.23
N MET A 482 -3.61 9.64 3.77
CA MET A 482 -2.24 9.73 3.24
C MET A 482 -2.12 10.73 2.09
N MET A 483 -3.04 10.71 1.13
CA MET A 483 -3.03 11.67 0.02
C MET A 483 -3.30 13.11 0.48
N GLY A 484 -4.02 13.30 1.59
CA GLY A 484 -4.18 14.61 2.24
C GLY A 484 -2.85 15.12 2.77
N VAL A 485 -2.10 14.29 3.49
CA VAL A 485 -0.75 14.59 4.00
C VAL A 485 0.19 14.94 2.85
N ILE A 486 0.25 14.11 1.81
CA ILE A 486 1.12 14.34 0.64
C ILE A 486 0.78 15.66 -0.05
N LYS A 487 -0.50 15.94 -0.29
CA LYS A 487 -0.93 17.18 -0.96
C LYS A 487 -0.63 18.42 -0.12
N ASN A 488 -0.80 18.37 1.20
CA ASN A 488 -0.55 19.52 2.06
C ASN A 488 0.94 19.87 2.19
N LEU A 489 1.83 18.88 2.10
CA LEU A 489 3.27 19.09 2.12
C LEU A 489 3.82 19.49 0.74
N ASN A 490 3.24 18.92 -0.33
CA ASN A 490 3.60 19.22 -1.71
C ASN A 490 3.04 20.57 -2.18
N LEU A 491 1.83 20.95 -1.78
CA LEU A 491 1.18 22.21 -2.13
C LEU A 491 1.37 23.15 -0.93
N LYS A 492 2.26 24.15 -1.04
CA LYS A 492 2.35 25.21 -0.05
C LYS A 492 1.07 26.04 -0.13
N ALA A 493 0.00 25.59 0.52
CA ALA A 493 -1.14 26.42 0.80
C ALA A 493 -0.71 27.51 1.82
N PRO A 494 -1.26 28.73 1.74
CA PRO A 494 -1.07 29.75 2.78
C PRO A 494 -1.44 29.16 4.15
N CYS A 495 -0.82 29.62 5.24
CA CYS A 495 -1.10 29.16 6.61
C CYS A 495 -2.59 28.87 6.83
N VAL A 496 -2.93 27.58 6.90
CA VAL A 496 -4.23 27.10 7.37
C VAL A 496 -3.99 26.53 8.76
N VAL A 497 -4.70 27.07 9.75
CA VAL A 497 -4.73 26.51 11.10
C VAL A 497 -5.98 25.62 11.17
N TYR A 498 -5.75 24.33 11.33
CA TYR A 498 -6.82 23.37 11.61
C TYR A 498 -6.94 23.18 13.12
N GLU A 499 -8.17 23.14 13.63
CA GLU A 499 -8.43 22.64 14.99
C GLU A 499 -8.95 21.21 14.84
N SER A 500 -8.33 20.26 15.55
CA SER A 500 -8.92 18.93 15.66
C SER A 500 -10.04 19.01 16.69
N LYS A 501 -11.28 18.73 16.29
CA LYS A 501 -12.29 18.30 17.25
C LYS A 501 -12.08 16.80 17.46
N SER A 502 -11.52 16.45 18.61
CA SER A 502 -11.27 15.06 18.99
C SER A 502 -12.29 14.65 20.06
N GLN A 503 -13.05 13.59 19.82
CA GLN A 503 -13.68 12.83 20.91
C GLN A 503 -12.62 11.86 21.45
N TYR A 504 -12.31 11.96 22.74
CA TYR A 504 -11.25 11.17 23.36
C TYR A 504 -11.84 9.96 24.10
N THR A 505 -11.49 8.75 23.66
CA THR A 505 -11.82 7.51 24.40
C THR A 505 -10.56 7.00 25.12
N MET A 506 -10.63 6.77 26.43
CA MET A 506 -9.53 6.22 27.24
C MET A 506 -9.75 4.72 27.51
N TYR A 507 -8.71 3.89 27.26
CA TYR A 507 -8.72 2.46 27.58
C TYR A 507 -7.91 2.16 28.85
N VAL A 508 -8.46 1.34 29.75
CA VAL A 508 -7.78 0.88 30.97
C VAL A 508 -7.57 -0.63 30.91
N THR A 509 -6.33 -1.09 31.05
CA THR A 509 -5.93 -2.49 30.86
C THR A 509 -5.85 -3.28 32.18
N ARG A 510 -6.94 -3.41 32.95
CA ARG A 510 -7.02 -4.40 34.06
C ARG A 510 -8.45 -4.91 34.32
N PRO A 511 -8.61 -6.17 34.78
CA PRO A 511 -9.90 -6.69 35.23
C PRO A 511 -10.23 -6.11 36.61
N PHE A 512 -11.24 -5.25 36.70
CA PHE A 512 -11.80 -4.82 37.98
C PHE A 512 -13.09 -5.57 38.27
N SER A 513 -12.99 -6.63 39.08
CA SER A 513 -14.09 -7.03 39.93
C SER A 513 -14.32 -5.93 40.97
N THR A 514 -15.54 -5.40 40.98
CA THR A 514 -16.15 -4.58 42.05
C THR A 514 -15.39 -3.32 42.49
N LEU A 515 -15.64 -2.20 41.80
CA LEU A 515 -15.70 -0.85 42.38
C LEU A 515 -16.51 0.00 41.39
N SER A 516 -17.62 0.60 41.84
CA SER A 516 -18.36 1.62 41.09
C SER A 516 -17.56 2.91 41.22
N ILE A 517 -16.84 3.33 40.17
CA ILE A 517 -15.90 4.47 40.25
C ILE A 517 -16.57 5.75 39.72
N HIS A 518 -16.50 6.81 40.52
CA HIS A 518 -16.72 8.21 40.12
C HIS A 518 -15.56 8.74 39.24
N PRO A 519 -15.73 9.85 38.50
CA PRO A 519 -14.63 10.45 37.73
C PRO A 519 -13.41 10.81 38.63
N PRO A 520 -12.17 10.74 38.10
CA PRO A 520 -10.96 11.08 38.87
C PRO A 520 -10.89 12.58 39.19
N ASP A 521 -10.27 12.93 40.31
CA ASP A 521 -10.20 14.31 40.80
C ASP A 521 -9.14 15.17 40.08
N ALA A 522 -8.05 14.56 39.61
CA ALA A 522 -7.00 15.27 38.88
C ALA A 522 -6.25 14.37 37.87
N ILE A 523 -5.89 14.98 36.74
CA ILE A 523 -4.97 14.43 35.74
C ILE A 523 -3.81 15.42 35.65
N THR A 524 -2.59 14.96 35.93
CA THR A 524 -1.40 15.81 35.87
C THR A 524 -0.40 15.25 34.87
N ASP A 525 -0.01 16.07 33.90
CA ASP A 525 1.19 15.89 33.09
C ASP A 525 2.40 16.35 33.92
N GLU A 526 3.47 15.55 34.00
CA GLU A 526 4.64 15.91 34.82
C GLU A 526 5.53 16.97 34.14
N ASP A 527 5.29 17.31 32.87
CA ASP A 527 6.09 18.29 32.13
C ASP A 527 5.21 19.19 31.24
N GLU A 528 4.93 20.44 31.66
CA GLU A 528 4.85 21.59 30.74
C GLU A 528 4.73 22.97 31.42
N GLU A 529 5.74 23.82 31.21
CA GLU A 529 5.53 25.25 30.94
C GLU A 529 5.07 25.37 29.48
N ALA A 530 4.01 26.15 29.25
CA ALA A 530 3.38 26.34 27.95
C ALA A 530 4.29 27.08 26.95
N HIS A 531 4.47 26.57 25.72
CA HIS A 531 5.06 27.36 24.61
C HIS A 531 4.65 26.95 23.17
N ASP A 532 4.42 27.99 22.37
CA ASP A 532 4.36 28.20 20.91
C ASP A 532 4.14 27.04 19.93
N ALA A 533 2.99 27.08 19.25
CA ALA A 533 2.68 26.32 18.03
C ALA A 533 3.50 26.82 16.81
N SER A 534 3.98 25.91 15.95
CA SER A 534 4.66 26.29 14.70
C SER A 534 3.75 26.14 13.47
N CYS A 535 3.78 27.13 12.59
CA CYS A 535 3.07 27.08 11.31
C CYS A 535 3.96 26.46 10.23
N TRP A 536 3.47 25.36 9.65
CA TRP A 536 4.00 24.60 8.52
C TRP A 536 4.70 25.45 7.43
N GLY A 537 5.97 25.78 7.66
CA GLY A 537 6.86 26.42 6.69
C GLY A 537 6.72 27.94 6.48
N SER A 538 5.89 28.67 7.23
CA SER A 538 5.74 30.14 7.07
C SER A 538 6.34 30.99 8.20
N CYS A 539 6.82 30.37 9.29
CA CYS A 539 7.53 31.09 10.34
C CYS A 539 9.04 31.00 10.15
N LYS A 540 9.79 32.01 10.62
CA LYS A 540 11.27 32.03 10.59
C LYS A 540 11.92 30.83 11.29
N ARG A 541 11.16 30.07 12.09
CA ARG A 541 11.58 28.81 12.71
C ARG A 541 11.13 27.63 11.84
N ARG A 542 12.11 26.90 11.29
CA ARG A 542 11.93 25.69 10.45
C ARG A 542 11.78 24.39 11.24
N LYS A 543 11.56 24.46 12.55
CA LYS A 543 11.43 23.27 13.42
C LYS A 543 9.99 23.16 13.94
N VAL A 544 9.40 21.98 13.80
CA VAL A 544 8.18 21.59 14.52
C VAL A 544 8.65 21.07 15.89
N LEU A 545 8.39 21.83 16.95
CA LEU A 545 8.89 21.49 18.31
C LEU A 545 7.86 20.69 19.12
N LYS A 546 6.56 20.92 18.90
CA LYS A 546 5.44 20.19 19.55
C LYS A 546 4.11 20.50 18.85
N LEU A 547 3.20 19.53 18.79
CA LEU A 547 1.78 19.72 18.42
C LEU A 547 0.92 19.88 19.69
N PRO A 548 -0.28 20.48 19.60
CA PRO A 548 -1.11 20.84 20.76
C PRO A 548 -1.80 19.65 21.47
N SER A 549 -1.29 18.42 21.37
CA SER A 549 -1.78 17.32 22.19
C SER A 549 -0.69 16.28 22.47
N PRO A 550 -0.60 15.77 23.72
CA PRO A 550 0.32 14.70 24.07
C PRO A 550 -0.17 13.37 23.50
N GLN A 551 0.53 12.84 22.50
CA GLN A 551 0.35 11.46 22.04
C GLN A 551 1.35 10.54 22.76
N ASP A 552 0.93 9.31 23.03
CA ASP A 552 1.76 8.24 23.62
C ASP A 552 2.46 8.56 24.94
N LYS A 553 1.79 9.33 25.82
CA LYS A 553 2.27 9.59 27.19
C LYS A 553 1.70 8.58 28.19
N ILE A 554 2.53 8.21 29.17
CA ILE A 554 2.08 7.57 30.40
C ILE A 554 1.50 8.67 31.31
N LEU A 555 0.19 8.68 31.50
CA LEU A 555 -0.47 9.65 32.38
C LEU A 555 -0.57 9.10 33.80
N THR A 556 -0.36 9.96 34.79
CA THR A 556 -0.65 9.64 36.20
C THR A 556 -2.05 10.12 36.55
N ILE A 557 -2.98 9.20 36.76
CA ILE A 557 -4.32 9.49 37.27
C ILE A 557 -4.25 9.48 38.79
N VAL A 558 -4.76 10.54 39.43
CA VAL A 558 -4.83 10.65 40.89
C VAL A 558 -6.29 10.55 41.34
N TYR A 559 -6.56 9.64 42.26
CA TYR A 559 -7.84 9.57 42.99
C TYR A 559 -7.61 10.02 44.43
N THR A 560 -8.39 10.99 44.89
CA THR A 560 -8.40 11.48 46.25
C THR A 560 -9.78 11.24 46.84
N SER A 561 -9.87 10.41 47.87
CA SER A 561 -11.10 10.38 48.69
C SER A 561 -10.91 11.29 49.89
N GLU A 562 -11.98 11.91 50.39
CA GLU A 562 -11.96 12.79 51.56
C GLU A 562 -11.37 12.13 52.83
N PHE A 563 -11.10 10.82 52.82
CA PHE A 563 -10.66 10.05 53.99
C PHE A 563 -9.47 9.09 53.73
N GLN A 564 -8.77 9.13 52.58
CA GLN A 564 -7.58 8.30 52.31
C GLN A 564 -6.50 8.99 51.46
N GLU A 565 -5.25 8.54 51.60
CA GLU A 565 -4.09 8.96 50.78
C GLU A 565 -4.36 8.83 49.27
N ALA A 566 -3.86 9.82 48.51
CA ALA A 566 -4.04 9.91 47.07
C ALA A 566 -3.47 8.66 46.36
N THR A 567 -4.33 7.91 45.66
CA THR A 567 -3.89 6.74 44.90
C THR A 567 -3.52 7.16 43.49
N LYS A 568 -2.28 6.86 43.07
CA LYS A 568 -1.73 7.22 41.74
C LYS A 568 -1.69 6.00 40.81
N PHE A 569 -2.24 6.12 39.61
CA PHE A 569 -2.22 5.07 38.59
C PHE A 569 -1.53 5.56 37.32
N LYS A 570 -0.60 4.77 36.79
CA LYS A 570 -0.03 5.00 35.46
C LYS A 570 -0.92 4.35 34.41
N VAL A 571 -1.46 5.13 33.48
CA VAL A 571 -2.26 4.64 32.35
C VAL A 571 -1.58 4.94 31.02
N TRP A 572 -1.75 4.02 30.07
CA TRP A 572 -1.39 4.26 28.68
C TRP A 572 -2.50 5.04 28.00
N PHE A 573 -2.16 6.21 27.48
CA PHE A 573 -3.08 6.98 26.65
C PHE A 573 -2.98 6.48 25.21
N VAL A 574 -3.99 5.74 24.75
CA VAL A 574 -4.11 5.30 23.35
C VAL A 574 -5.31 6.01 22.75
N PRO A 575 -5.12 7.01 21.87
CA PRO A 575 -6.25 7.66 21.22
C PRO A 575 -6.93 6.69 20.25
N ALA A 576 -8.24 6.47 20.42
CA ALA A 576 -9.11 6.01 19.35
C ALA A 576 -9.82 7.25 18.80
N LEU A 577 -9.69 7.51 17.51
CA LEU A 577 -10.20 8.72 16.88
C LEU A 577 -11.34 8.39 15.91
N GLU A 578 -12.54 8.86 16.24
CA GLU A 578 -13.42 9.42 15.21
C GLU A 578 -12.95 10.86 14.99
N GLN A 579 -12.17 11.10 13.93
CA GLN A 579 -11.67 12.42 13.57
C GLN A 579 -12.37 12.97 12.34
N TRP A 580 -12.72 14.26 12.39
CA TRP A 580 -13.09 15.06 11.23
C TRP A 580 -12.41 16.42 11.36
N TRP A 581 -11.83 16.89 10.26
CA TRP A 581 -11.12 18.17 10.20
C TRP A 581 -12.09 19.27 9.75
N GLU A 582 -12.24 20.34 10.53
CA GLU A 582 -13.02 21.53 10.17
C GLU A 582 -12.06 22.71 9.97
N GLU A 583 -12.17 23.42 8.83
CA GLU A 583 -11.37 24.63 8.56
C GLU A 583 -11.87 25.76 9.46
N ILE A 584 -10.98 26.35 10.27
CA ILE A 584 -11.37 27.43 11.21
C ILE A 584 -10.84 28.79 10.75
N TYR A 585 -9.75 28.81 9.98
CA TYR A 585 -9.16 30.06 9.51
C TYR A 585 -8.33 29.89 8.24
N SER A 586 -8.58 30.73 7.24
CA SER A 586 -7.72 30.90 6.06
C SER A 586 -7.22 32.35 5.95
N CYS A 587 -5.89 32.52 5.93
CA CYS A 587 -5.29 33.84 5.79
C CYS A 587 -5.18 34.21 4.30
N GLY A 588 -6.19 34.88 3.76
CA GLY A 588 -6.10 35.58 2.48
C GLY A 588 -5.20 36.82 2.59
N LYS A 589 -4.49 37.17 1.51
CA LYS A 589 -3.72 38.43 1.44
C LYS A 589 -4.64 39.65 1.57
N VAL A 590 -4.90 40.10 2.78
CA VAL A 590 -5.39 41.45 3.05
C VAL A 590 -4.65 41.98 4.28
N ASN A 591 -4.00 43.12 4.10
CA ASN A 591 -3.24 43.84 5.10
C ASN A 591 -4.00 43.94 6.43
N HIS A 592 -3.54 43.25 7.47
CA HIS A 592 -3.87 43.62 8.84
C HIS A 592 -2.65 43.44 9.75
N GLU A 593 -2.24 44.55 10.34
CA GLU A 593 -1.29 44.62 11.44
C GLU A 593 -1.96 44.03 12.69
N GLY A 594 -1.54 42.84 13.10
CA GLY A 594 -2.01 42.19 14.32
C GLY A 594 -1.73 40.68 14.32
N ASN A 595 -0.58 40.28 14.88
CA ASN A 595 -0.13 38.87 14.92
C ASN A 595 -0.51 38.15 16.23
N VAL A 596 -1.79 38.15 16.65
CA VAL A 596 -2.25 37.26 17.75
C VAL A 596 -3.69 36.80 17.49
N VAL A 597 -3.89 35.49 17.43
CA VAL A 597 -5.21 34.84 17.45
C VAL A 597 -5.28 33.96 18.69
N ASN A 598 -6.27 34.19 19.55
CA ASN A 598 -6.56 33.34 20.71
C ASN A 598 -7.59 32.29 20.30
N VAL A 599 -7.25 31.02 20.42
CA VAL A 599 -8.18 29.89 20.19
C VAL A 599 -8.44 29.22 21.54
N SER A 600 -9.73 29.06 21.91
CA SER A 600 -10.17 28.37 23.12
C SER A 600 -10.67 26.98 22.77
N VAL A 601 -10.02 25.94 23.30
CA VAL A 601 -10.41 24.53 23.10
C VAL A 601 -11.33 24.09 24.24
N ASP A 602 -12.55 23.65 23.92
CA ASP A 602 -13.47 22.99 24.86
C ASP A 602 -13.39 21.45 24.67
N VAL A 603 -13.01 20.72 25.73
CA VAL A 603 -12.85 19.26 25.71
C VAL A 603 -14.11 18.58 26.25
N GLN A 604 -14.85 17.84 25.42
CA GLN A 604 -15.92 16.95 25.89
C GLN A 604 -15.39 15.51 26.04
N ARG A 605 -15.60 14.89 27.22
CA ARG A 605 -15.06 13.57 27.57
C ARG A 605 -16.16 12.51 27.59
N GLU A 606 -15.93 11.39 26.92
CA GLU A 606 -16.79 10.20 26.95
C GLU A 606 -15.96 8.99 27.44
N VAL A 607 -16.53 8.12 28.27
CA VAL A 607 -15.83 6.95 28.84
C VAL A 607 -16.54 5.68 28.40
N ALA A 608 -15.85 4.81 27.66
CA ALA A 608 -16.36 3.51 27.23
C ALA A 608 -15.68 2.37 27.99
N LEU A 609 -16.46 1.42 28.51
CA LEU A 609 -15.97 0.20 29.17
C LEU A 609 -15.75 -0.90 28.13
N VAL A 610 -14.52 -1.41 28.03
CA VAL A 610 -14.23 -2.60 27.19
C VAL A 610 -14.31 -3.86 28.05
N SER A 611 -15.25 -4.75 27.73
CA SER A 611 -15.33 -6.08 28.34
C SER A 611 -14.23 -6.98 27.78
N PRO A 612 -13.58 -7.84 28.58
CA PRO A 612 -12.59 -8.78 28.05
C PRO A 612 -13.29 -9.80 27.15
N CYS A 613 -12.84 -9.90 25.89
CA CYS A 613 -13.09 -11.07 25.06
C CYS A 613 -12.63 -12.33 25.83
N LYS A 614 -13.56 -13.26 26.04
CA LYS A 614 -13.27 -14.59 26.60
C LYS A 614 -12.37 -15.38 25.64
N PRO A 615 -11.54 -16.29 26.18
CA PRO A 615 -10.38 -16.88 25.50
C PRO A 615 -10.71 -17.68 24.24
#